data_AF-A0AAJ0XEH5-F1
#
_entry.id   AF-A0AAJ0XEH5-F1
#
_cell.length_a   1.000
_cell.length_b   1.000
_cell.length_c   1.000
_cell.angle_alpha   90.00
_cell.angle_beta   90.00
_cell.angle_gamma   90.00
#
_symmetry.space_group_name_H-M   'P 1'
#
loop_
_entity.id
_entity.type
_entity.pdbx_description
1 polymer ?
#
loop_
_entity_poly.entity_id
_entity_poly.type
_entity_poly.pdbx_seq_one_letter_code
_entity_poly.pdbx_strand_id
1 'polypeptide(L)'
;MALLYAVLKAIHLFGVVLLVGNVIVTLIWKLGADRTGEPSVIAFGQRLVTLTDWWFTLGGVVLILIGGYGAAWVAGLDPFGVHWLVWGQILFGFSGLLWALILIPAQIRQARQAISFEATGVIPTEYWRDARRWTWWGILAIVPLLGAIWIMIAKPTEAPAEPAGRLNRDKQEQIPRAWTVSTEAQLRLTRRAST
;
A
#
# COMPACT_ATOMS: atom_id res chain seq x y z
N MET A 1 -17.70 -20.95 0.30
CA MET A 1 -16.26 -20.70 0.02
C MET A 1 -16.03 -19.45 -0.83
N ALA A 2 -16.72 -19.26 -1.96
CA ALA A 2 -16.56 -18.05 -2.79
C ALA A 2 -16.83 -16.72 -2.07
N LEU A 3 -17.90 -16.63 -1.26
CA LEU A 3 -18.20 -15.42 -0.48
C LEU A 3 -17.10 -15.09 0.54
N LEU A 4 -16.62 -16.10 1.28
CA LEU A 4 -15.55 -15.93 2.26
C LEU A 4 -14.26 -15.42 1.60
N TYR A 5 -13.89 -15.98 0.46
CA TYR A 5 -12.75 -15.52 -0.34
C TYR A 5 -12.90 -14.06 -0.79
N ALA A 6 -14.10 -13.66 -1.23
CA ALA A 6 -14.37 -12.27 -1.60
C ALA A 6 -14.25 -11.31 -0.41
N VAL A 7 -14.79 -11.69 0.76
CA VAL A 7 -14.69 -10.90 2.00
C VAL A 7 -13.23 -10.74 2.43
N LEU A 8 -12.44 -11.81 2.44
CA LEU A 8 -11.03 -11.76 2.83
C LEU A 8 -10.20 -10.89 1.89
N LYS A 9 -10.46 -10.96 0.58
CA LYS A 9 -9.84 -10.05 -0.40
C LYS A 9 -10.27 -8.60 -0.20
N ALA A 10 -11.53 -8.35 0.16
CA ALA A 10 -11.99 -7.00 0.48
C ALA A 10 -11.30 -6.45 1.74
N ILE A 11 -11.15 -7.28 2.79
CA ILE A 11 -10.39 -6.93 4.00
C ILE A 11 -8.93 -6.60 3.66
N HIS A 12 -8.28 -7.43 2.85
CA HIS A 12 -6.91 -7.19 2.40
C HIS A 12 -6.79 -5.85 1.66
N LEU A 13 -7.64 -5.60 0.66
CA LEU A 13 -7.62 -4.38 -0.13
C LEU A 13 -7.92 -3.14 0.72
N PHE A 14 -8.85 -3.24 1.67
CA PHE A 14 -9.13 -2.18 2.62
C PHE A 14 -7.90 -1.85 3.46
N GLY A 15 -7.19 -2.87 3.95
CA GLY A 15 -5.91 -2.69 4.64
C GLY A 15 -4.86 -1.97 3.78
N VAL A 16 -4.74 -2.32 2.49
CA VAL A 16 -3.85 -1.65 1.53
C VAL A 16 -4.20 -0.16 1.39
N VAL A 17 -5.49 0.16 1.23
CA VAL A 17 -5.97 1.54 1.09
C VAL A 17 -5.67 2.35 2.35
N LEU A 18 -5.93 1.79 3.53
CA LEU A 18 -5.64 2.46 4.81
C LEU A 18 -4.15 2.73 4.98
N LEU A 19 -3.31 1.71 4.77
CA LEU A 19 -1.86 1.82 4.95
C LEU A 19 -1.25 2.83 3.98
N VAL A 20 -1.44 2.61 2.67
CA VAL A 20 -0.78 3.43 1.64
C VAL A 20 -1.35 4.85 1.63
N GLY A 21 -2.66 4.99 1.82
CA GLY A 21 -3.31 6.29 1.99
C GLY A 21 -2.73 7.06 3.16
N ASN A 22 -2.63 6.43 4.34
CA ASN A 22 -2.09 7.08 5.53
C ASN A 22 -0.64 7.51 5.35
N VAL A 23 0.24 6.65 4.83
CA VAL A 23 1.67 6.97 4.67
C VAL A 23 1.86 8.18 3.75
N ILE A 24 1.16 8.24 2.61
CA ILE A 24 1.29 9.35 1.65
C ILE A 24 0.69 10.63 2.22
N VAL A 25 -0.52 10.58 2.77
CA VAL A 25 -1.20 11.76 3.31
C VAL A 25 -0.46 12.32 4.52
N THR A 26 0.04 11.44 5.40
CA THR A 26 0.85 11.80 6.57
C THR A 26 2.10 12.56 6.19
N LEU A 27 2.81 12.10 5.16
CA LEU A 27 3.97 12.83 4.65
C LEU A 27 3.61 14.27 4.21
N ILE A 28 2.50 14.44 3.48
CA ILE A 28 2.09 15.74 2.95
C ILE A 28 1.75 16.73 4.08
N TRP A 29 0.81 16.37 4.96
CA TRP A 29 0.37 17.30 5.99
C TRP A 29 1.42 17.52 7.07
N LYS A 30 2.25 16.51 7.39
CA LYS A 30 3.35 16.66 8.35
C LYS A 30 4.40 17.62 7.83
N LEU A 31 4.78 17.51 6.54
CA LEU A 31 5.65 18.50 5.91
C LEU A 31 5.00 19.89 5.86
N GLY A 32 3.68 19.97 5.74
CA GLY A 32 2.94 21.22 5.89
C GLY A 32 3.09 21.83 7.29
N ALA A 33 2.85 21.03 8.33
CA ALA A 33 3.01 21.43 9.72
C ALA A 33 4.45 21.87 10.03
N ASP A 34 5.45 21.08 9.64
CA ASP A 34 6.87 21.41 9.83
C ASP A 34 7.25 22.74 9.16
N ARG A 35 6.68 23.08 7.99
CA ARG A 35 6.98 24.34 7.30
C ARG A 35 6.44 25.57 8.00
N THR A 36 5.46 25.44 8.89
CA THR A 36 4.92 26.59 9.62
C THR A 36 5.97 27.20 10.56
N GLY A 37 6.92 26.39 11.05
CA GLY A 37 7.84 26.81 12.11
C GLY A 37 7.15 27.08 13.46
N GLU A 38 5.84 26.87 13.55
CA GLU A 38 5.03 27.20 14.71
C GLU A 38 5.01 26.01 15.68
N PRO A 39 5.53 26.16 16.92
CA PRO A 39 5.70 25.04 17.86
C PRO A 39 4.40 24.29 18.14
N SER A 40 3.29 25.01 18.32
CA SER A 40 1.97 24.43 18.63
C SER A 40 1.43 23.56 17.48
N VAL A 41 1.55 24.05 16.24
CA VAL A 41 1.11 23.32 15.04
C VAL A 41 1.95 22.07 14.80
N ILE A 42 3.26 22.18 14.97
CA ILE A 42 4.18 21.06 14.81
C ILE A 42 3.92 20.00 15.88
N ALA A 43 3.71 20.40 17.13
CA ALA A 43 3.42 19.46 18.22
C ALA A 43 2.09 18.73 18.00
N PHE A 44 1.05 19.44 17.57
CA PHE A 44 -0.22 18.83 17.14
C PHE A 44 0.00 17.82 16.01
N GLY A 45 0.77 18.21 14.99
CA GLY A 45 1.12 17.34 13.88
C GLY A 45 1.81 16.06 14.35
N GLN A 46 2.83 16.16 15.21
CA GLN A 46 3.56 14.99 15.73
C GLN A 46 2.67 14.01 16.52
N ARG A 47 1.73 14.54 17.32
CA ARG A 47 0.73 13.69 17.99
C ARG A 47 -0.16 12.98 16.98
N LEU A 48 -0.59 13.68 15.94
CA LEU A 48 -1.43 13.10 14.90
C LEU A 48 -0.71 11.99 14.14
N VAL A 49 0.59 12.15 13.82
CA VAL A 49 1.40 11.10 13.15
C VAL A 49 1.35 9.81 13.98
N THR A 50 1.54 9.94 15.30
CA THR A 50 1.55 8.79 16.22
C THR A 50 0.20 8.10 16.28
N LEU A 51 -0.89 8.87 16.31
CA LEU A 51 -2.25 8.33 16.34
C LEU A 51 -2.60 7.64 15.02
N THR A 52 -2.34 8.31 13.89
CA THR A 52 -2.73 7.80 12.56
C THR A 52 -1.89 6.59 12.17
N ASP A 53 -0.61 6.52 12.55
CA ASP A 53 0.20 5.31 12.34
C ASP A 53 -0.28 4.13 13.16
N TRP A 54 -0.74 4.33 14.40
CA TRP A 54 -1.27 3.24 15.19
C TRP A 54 -2.55 2.64 14.55
N TRP A 55 -3.47 3.50 14.11
CA TRP A 55 -4.75 3.04 13.58
C TRP A 55 -4.70 2.61 12.11
N PHE A 56 -4.00 3.34 11.26
CA PHE A 56 -4.04 3.14 9.80
C PHE A 56 -2.81 2.44 9.25
N THR A 57 -1.61 2.71 9.81
CA THR A 57 -0.40 1.98 9.40
C THR A 57 -0.41 0.58 10.00
N LEU A 58 -0.37 0.45 11.32
CA LEU A 58 -0.38 -0.87 11.98
C LEU A 58 -1.71 -1.60 11.75
N GLY A 59 -2.85 -0.92 11.90
CA GLY A 59 -4.15 -1.52 11.59
C GLY A 59 -4.27 -1.97 10.14
N GLY A 60 -3.76 -1.16 9.19
CA GLY A 60 -3.67 -1.55 7.77
C GLY A 60 -2.82 -2.80 7.55
N VAL A 61 -1.63 -2.88 8.18
CA VAL A 61 -0.78 -4.08 8.14
C VAL A 61 -1.53 -5.32 8.62
N VAL A 62 -2.24 -5.23 9.75
CA VAL A 62 -3.01 -6.36 10.30
C VAL A 62 -4.07 -6.84 9.31
N LEU A 63 -4.84 -5.92 8.71
CA LEU A 63 -5.88 -6.26 7.73
C LEU A 63 -5.30 -6.86 6.45
N ILE A 64 -4.16 -6.33 5.96
CA ILE A 64 -3.44 -6.87 4.80
C ILE A 64 -3.04 -8.32 5.06
N LEU A 65 -2.46 -8.62 6.22
CA LEU A 65 -1.98 -9.97 6.55
C LEU A 65 -3.14 -10.94 6.73
N ILE A 66 -4.14 -10.59 7.55
CA ILE A 66 -5.31 -11.45 7.80
C ILE A 66 -6.07 -11.72 6.50
N GLY A 67 -6.37 -10.68 5.74
CA GLY A 67 -7.10 -10.81 4.48
C GLY A 67 -6.30 -11.55 3.41
N GLY A 68 -5.00 -11.26 3.29
CA GLY A 68 -4.13 -11.84 2.27
C GLY A 68 -3.88 -13.33 2.49
N TYR A 69 -3.40 -13.72 3.67
CA TYR A 69 -3.17 -15.12 4.01
C TYR A 69 -4.47 -15.91 4.09
N GLY A 70 -5.53 -15.31 4.64
CA GLY A 70 -6.86 -15.94 4.67
C GLY A 70 -7.38 -16.22 3.25
N ALA A 71 -7.26 -15.26 2.33
CA ALA A 71 -7.69 -15.45 0.94
C ALA A 71 -6.85 -16.51 0.23
N ALA A 72 -5.54 -16.56 0.46
CA ALA A 72 -4.66 -17.59 -0.11
C ALA A 72 -5.05 -18.99 0.39
N TRP A 73 -5.30 -19.13 1.69
CA TRP A 73 -5.73 -20.38 2.31
C TRP A 73 -7.05 -20.91 1.73
N VAL A 74 -8.07 -20.04 1.61
CA VAL A 74 -9.37 -20.43 1.03
C VAL A 74 -9.25 -20.79 -0.46
N ALA A 75 -8.31 -20.18 -1.18
CA ALA A 75 -8.03 -20.47 -2.58
C ALA A 75 -7.12 -21.70 -2.79
N GLY A 76 -6.59 -22.32 -1.73
CA GLY A 76 -5.62 -23.41 -1.82
C GLY A 76 -4.28 -22.99 -2.44
N LEU A 77 -3.97 -21.70 -2.40
CA LEU A 77 -2.70 -21.16 -2.90
C LEU A 77 -1.63 -21.26 -1.82
N ASP A 78 -0.45 -21.75 -2.20
CA ASP A 78 0.75 -21.66 -1.36
C ASP A 78 1.33 -20.23 -1.45
N PRO A 79 1.30 -19.43 -0.36
CA PRO A 79 1.82 -18.07 -0.36
C PRO A 79 3.33 -17.97 -0.63
N PHE A 80 4.06 -19.07 -0.47
CA PHE A 80 5.51 -19.13 -0.66
C PHE A 80 5.93 -19.84 -1.95
N GLY A 81 5.00 -20.57 -2.59
CA GLY A 81 5.22 -21.23 -3.87
C GLY A 81 5.00 -20.32 -5.08
N VAL A 82 4.17 -19.28 -4.94
CA VAL A 82 3.81 -18.40 -6.06
C VAL A 82 4.68 -17.15 -6.08
N HIS A 83 5.42 -16.93 -7.18
CA HIS A 83 6.48 -15.92 -7.26
C HIS A 83 5.99 -14.48 -6.97
N TRP A 84 4.83 -14.08 -7.49
CA TRP A 84 4.32 -12.72 -7.25
C TRP A 84 3.84 -12.53 -5.80
N LEU A 85 3.36 -13.59 -5.13
CA LEU A 85 3.05 -13.53 -3.69
C LEU A 85 4.32 -13.35 -2.88
N VAL A 86 5.38 -14.09 -3.19
CA VAL A 86 6.68 -13.99 -2.51
C VAL A 86 7.27 -12.58 -2.67
N TRP A 87 7.36 -12.07 -3.89
CA TRP A 87 7.92 -10.73 -4.12
C TRP A 87 7.08 -9.62 -3.48
N GLY A 88 5.75 -9.73 -3.51
CA GLY A 88 4.89 -8.76 -2.82
C GLY A 88 5.13 -8.76 -1.30
N GLN A 89 5.32 -9.93 -0.69
CA GLN A 89 5.68 -10.06 0.72
C GLN A 89 7.06 -9.48 1.03
N ILE A 90 8.07 -9.73 0.19
CA ILE A 90 9.42 -9.19 0.36
C ILE A 90 9.38 -7.66 0.34
N LEU A 91 8.72 -7.06 -0.65
CA LEU A 91 8.60 -5.61 -0.76
C LEU A 91 7.83 -5.02 0.44
N PHE A 92 6.71 -5.65 0.81
CA PHE A 92 5.94 -5.25 1.98
C PHE A 92 6.76 -5.32 3.28
N GLY A 93 7.45 -6.43 3.51
CA GLY A 93 8.31 -6.64 4.67
C GLY A 93 9.50 -5.67 4.70
N PHE A 94 10.12 -5.39 3.55
CA PHE A 94 11.18 -4.39 3.45
C PHE A 94 10.69 -2.99 3.85
N SER A 95 9.53 -2.56 3.37
CA SER A 95 8.91 -1.31 3.81
C SER A 95 8.64 -1.31 5.32
N GLY A 96 8.07 -2.40 5.85
CA GLY A 96 7.81 -2.58 7.27
C GLY A 96 9.07 -2.50 8.14
N LEU A 97 10.20 -3.04 7.67
CA LEU A 97 11.49 -2.95 8.36
C LEU A 97 12.02 -1.51 8.38
N LEU A 98 11.92 -0.77 7.28
CA LEU A 98 12.30 0.65 7.27
C LEU A 98 11.45 1.44 8.27
N TRP A 99 10.14 1.16 8.31
CA TRP A 99 9.25 1.79 9.27
C TRP A 99 9.62 1.45 10.72
N ALA A 100 9.74 0.16 11.06
CA ALA A 100 9.98 -0.28 12.42
C ALA A 100 11.38 0.13 12.95
N LEU A 101 12.41 0.02 12.12
CA LEU A 101 13.80 0.22 12.56
C LEU A 101 14.27 1.67 12.45
N ILE A 102 13.67 2.47 11.55
CA ILE A 102 14.14 3.82 11.27
C ILE A 102 13.09 4.88 11.61
N LEU A 103 11.84 4.71 11.14
CA LEU A 103 10.80 5.72 11.34
C LEU A 103 10.28 5.74 12.78
N ILE A 104 9.95 4.58 13.38
CA ILE A 104 9.45 4.53 14.76
C ILE A 104 10.42 5.18 15.75
N PRO A 105 11.74 4.86 15.75
CA PRO A 105 12.66 5.51 16.68
C PRO A 105 12.79 7.02 16.45
N ALA A 106 12.76 7.48 15.19
CA ALA A 106 12.77 8.90 14.88
C ALA A 106 11.51 9.59 15.40
N GLN A 107 10.34 8.99 15.15
CA GLN A 107 9.05 9.49 15.59
C GLN A 107 8.93 9.57 17.11
N ILE A 108 9.44 8.59 17.85
CA ILE A 108 9.48 8.64 19.31
C ILE A 108 10.32 9.82 19.81
N ARG A 109 11.49 10.08 19.19
CA ARG A 109 12.32 11.24 19.55
C ARG A 109 11.61 12.55 19.23
N GLN A 110 11.03 12.67 18.05
CA GLN A 110 10.28 13.86 17.64
C GLN A 110 9.07 14.13 18.54
N ALA A 111 8.30 13.11 18.91
CA ALA A 111 7.15 13.24 19.81
C ALA A 111 7.58 13.71 21.21
N ARG A 112 8.71 13.21 21.73
CA ARG A 112 9.27 13.69 23.02
C ARG A 112 9.72 15.15 22.94
N GLN A 113 10.38 15.53 21.85
CA GLN A 113 10.78 16.92 21.63
C GLN A 113 9.57 17.85 21.51
N ALA A 114 8.51 17.39 20.83
CA ALA A 114 7.27 18.15 20.64
C ALA A 114 6.59 18.55 21.94
N ILE A 115 6.56 17.65 22.92
CA ILE A 115 6.03 17.97 24.27
C ILE A 115 6.85 19.12 24.90
N SER A 116 8.17 19.11 24.74
CA SER A 116 9.05 20.12 25.32
C SER A 116 8.88 21.49 24.64
N PHE A 117 8.96 21.55 23.31
CA PHE A 117 8.91 22.83 22.61
C PHE A 117 7.51 23.44 22.53
N GLU A 118 6.45 22.66 22.73
CA GLU A 118 5.10 23.21 22.85
C GLU A 118 4.97 24.10 24.10
N ALA A 119 5.65 23.75 25.19
CA ALA A 119 5.66 24.54 26.42
C ALA A 119 6.65 25.71 26.38
N THR A 120 7.82 25.54 25.74
CA THR A 120 8.89 26.55 25.74
C THR A 120 8.83 27.50 24.55
N GLY A 121 8.13 27.14 23.49
CA GLY A 121 8.09 27.88 22.22
C GLY A 121 9.37 27.77 21.38
N VAL A 122 10.39 27.03 21.84
CA VAL A 122 11.70 26.94 21.16
C VAL A 122 11.91 25.55 20.58
N ILE A 123 11.91 25.44 19.25
CA ILE A 123 12.12 24.16 18.55
C ILE A 123 13.62 23.84 18.46
N PRO A 124 14.08 22.72 19.04
CA PRO A 124 15.50 22.36 19.04
C PRO A 124 15.99 21.94 17.65
N THR A 125 17.28 22.16 17.35
CA THR A 125 17.87 21.80 16.04
C THR A 125 17.84 20.30 15.75
N GLU A 126 17.86 19.49 16.80
CA GLU A 126 17.78 18.03 16.77
C GLU A 126 16.44 17.57 16.19
N TYR A 127 15.35 18.30 16.46
CA TYR A 127 14.04 18.01 15.88
C TYR A 127 14.10 18.05 14.35
N TRP A 128 14.74 19.08 13.78
CA TRP A 128 14.83 19.25 12.33
C TRP A 128 15.70 18.18 11.66
N ARG A 129 16.74 17.70 12.37
CA ARG A 129 17.56 16.57 11.90
C ARG A 129 16.74 15.28 11.84
N ASP A 130 15.97 15.00 12.88
CA ASP A 130 15.09 13.84 12.93
C ASP A 130 13.94 13.97 11.92
N ALA A 131 13.34 15.16 11.78
CA ALA A 131 12.30 15.44 10.80
C ALA A 131 12.76 15.16 9.37
N ARG A 132 13.97 15.59 9.01
CA ARG A 132 14.56 15.35 7.68
C ARG A 132 14.82 13.87 7.46
N ARG A 133 15.32 13.16 8.47
CA ARG A 133 15.53 11.71 8.41
C ARG A 133 14.20 10.99 8.21
N TRP A 134 13.20 11.31 9.03
CA TRP A 134 11.86 10.74 8.94
C TRP A 134 11.26 10.95 7.54
N THR A 135 11.40 12.15 6.97
CA THR A 135 10.90 12.45 5.62
C THR A 135 11.56 11.61 4.53
N TRP A 136 12.90 11.55 4.50
CA TRP A 136 13.61 10.80 3.46
C TRP A 136 13.35 9.30 3.51
N TRP A 137 13.40 8.72 4.71
CA TRP A 137 13.12 7.30 4.90
C TRP A 137 11.63 6.99 4.68
N GLY A 138 10.73 7.93 4.98
CA GLY A 138 9.30 7.82 4.67
C GLY A 138 9.05 7.75 3.17
N ILE A 139 9.65 8.65 2.39
CA ILE A 139 9.57 8.62 0.93
C ILE A 139 10.13 7.31 0.37
N LEU A 140 11.29 6.86 0.87
CA LEU A 140 11.89 5.61 0.42
C LEU A 140 11.01 4.40 0.74
N ALA A 141 10.33 4.39 1.89
CA ALA A 141 9.43 3.31 2.29
C ALA A 141 8.15 3.21 1.46
N ILE A 142 7.73 4.28 0.77
CA ILE A 142 6.56 4.27 -0.13
C ILE A 142 6.84 3.45 -1.40
N VAL A 143 8.05 3.56 -1.95
CA VAL A 143 8.43 2.87 -3.21
C VAL A 143 8.15 1.35 -3.17
N PRO A 144 8.63 0.58 -2.17
CA PRO A 144 8.33 -0.84 -2.09
C PRO A 144 6.84 -1.14 -1.86
N LEU A 145 6.08 -0.29 -1.17
CA LEU A 145 4.62 -0.49 -1.03
C LEU A 145 3.91 -0.38 -2.38
N LEU A 146 4.26 0.63 -3.19
CA LEU A 146 3.72 0.78 -4.54
C LEU A 146 4.17 -0.38 -5.46
N GLY A 147 5.42 -0.83 -5.32
CA GLY A 147 5.91 -2.02 -6.01
C GLY A 147 5.15 -3.28 -5.64
N ALA A 148 4.83 -3.48 -4.35
CA ALA A 148 4.03 -4.60 -3.87
C ALA A 148 2.62 -4.58 -4.47
N ILE A 149 1.97 -3.42 -4.52
CA ILE A 149 0.67 -3.24 -5.19
C ILE A 149 0.78 -3.64 -6.66
N TRP A 150 1.79 -3.12 -7.37
CA TRP A 150 1.99 -3.42 -8.79
C TRP A 150 2.16 -4.92 -9.02
N ILE A 151 3.02 -5.59 -8.25
CA ILE A 151 3.27 -7.04 -8.39
C ILE A 151 2.00 -7.86 -8.13
N MET A 152 1.21 -7.49 -7.12
CA MET A 152 -0.05 -8.17 -6.78
C MET A 152 -1.12 -8.02 -7.88
N ILE A 153 -1.06 -6.95 -8.68
CA ILE A 153 -1.96 -6.72 -9.82
C ILE A 153 -1.42 -7.37 -11.09
N ALA A 154 -0.15 -7.12 -11.43
CA ALA A 154 0.44 -7.50 -12.71
C ALA A 154 0.79 -8.99 -12.81
N LYS A 155 1.04 -9.67 -11.67
CA LYS A 155 1.35 -11.11 -11.59
C LYS A 155 2.32 -11.61 -12.68
N PRO A 156 3.50 -11.00 -12.83
CA PRO A 156 4.35 -11.14 -14.02
C PRO A 156 4.98 -12.53 -14.25
N THR A 157 4.76 -13.50 -13.38
CA THR A 157 5.39 -14.84 -13.43
C THR A 157 4.42 -15.99 -13.60
N GLU A 158 3.12 -15.71 -13.70
CA GLU A 158 2.19 -16.68 -14.27
C GLU A 158 2.42 -16.66 -15.78
N ALA A 159 2.75 -17.81 -16.39
CA ALA A 159 2.84 -17.92 -17.85
C ALA A 159 1.60 -17.23 -18.45
N PRO A 160 1.74 -16.43 -19.52
CA PRO A 160 0.60 -15.74 -20.09
C PRO A 160 -0.49 -16.77 -20.32
N ALA A 161 -1.69 -16.50 -19.78
CA ALA A 161 -2.87 -17.29 -20.13
C ALA A 161 -2.83 -17.47 -21.64
N GLU A 162 -2.92 -18.73 -22.10
CA GLU A 162 -2.95 -19.07 -23.53
C GLU A 162 -3.71 -17.96 -24.26
N PRO A 163 -3.13 -17.32 -25.31
CA PRO A 163 -3.82 -16.25 -26.02
C PRO A 163 -5.21 -16.78 -26.35
N ALA A 164 -6.24 -15.99 -26.04
CA ALA A 164 -7.66 -16.33 -26.17
C ALA A 164 -8.05 -16.62 -27.63
N GLY A 165 -7.53 -17.73 -28.15
CA GLY A 165 -7.50 -18.13 -29.54
C GLY A 165 -7.52 -19.65 -29.70
N ARG A 166 -7.63 -20.40 -28.59
CA ARG A 166 -8.05 -21.80 -28.58
C ARG A 166 -9.17 -22.05 -27.55
N LEU A 167 -10.09 -21.10 -27.41
CA LEU A 167 -11.38 -21.41 -26.82
C LEU A 167 -12.10 -22.38 -27.76
N ASN A 168 -12.27 -23.62 -27.31
CA ASN A 168 -13.12 -24.61 -27.96
C ASN A 168 -14.46 -23.93 -28.28
N ARG A 169 -14.85 -23.94 -29.56
CA ARG A 169 -16.03 -23.26 -30.12
C ARG A 169 -17.30 -23.61 -29.33
N ASP A 170 -17.32 -24.81 -28.76
CA ASP A 170 -18.42 -25.36 -27.95
C ASP A 170 -18.65 -24.63 -26.61
N LYS A 171 -17.65 -23.92 -26.07
CA LYS A 171 -17.79 -23.17 -24.79
C LYS A 171 -18.19 -21.71 -24.98
N GLN A 172 -18.10 -21.17 -26.20
CA GLN A 172 -18.52 -19.78 -26.48
C GLN A 172 -20.04 -19.61 -26.50
N GLU A 173 -20.81 -20.68 -26.75
CA GLU A 173 -22.28 -20.62 -26.78
C GLU A 173 -22.92 -20.52 -25.39
N GLN A 174 -22.17 -20.76 -24.31
CA GLN A 174 -22.69 -20.73 -22.93
C GLN A 174 -22.50 -19.41 -22.19
N ILE A 175 -21.83 -18.42 -22.79
CA ILE A 175 -21.64 -17.11 -22.15
C ILE A 175 -22.85 -16.22 -22.47
N PRO A 176 -23.59 -15.70 -21.46
CA PRO A 176 -24.70 -14.78 -21.71
C PRO A 176 -24.23 -13.56 -22.50
N ARG A 177 -24.88 -13.27 -23.64
CA ARG A 177 -24.58 -12.13 -24.55
C ARG A 177 -24.47 -10.76 -23.87
N ALA A 178 -24.91 -10.62 -22.62
CA ALA A 178 -24.84 -9.39 -21.84
C ALA A 178 -23.43 -9.04 -21.32
N TRP A 179 -22.48 -9.99 -21.29
CA TRP A 179 -21.13 -9.77 -20.74
C TRP A 179 -20.01 -9.80 -21.79
N THR A 180 -20.34 -9.98 -23.07
CA THR A 180 -19.38 -9.79 -24.16
C THR A 180 -19.30 -8.31 -24.48
N VAL A 181 -18.27 -7.62 -23.96
CA VAL A 181 -17.78 -6.40 -24.62
C VAL A 181 -17.54 -6.80 -26.07
N SER A 182 -18.26 -6.20 -27.02
CA SER A 182 -18.27 -6.67 -28.40
C SER A 182 -16.83 -6.76 -28.91
N THR A 183 -16.45 -7.94 -29.40
CA THR A 183 -15.13 -8.21 -29.97
C THR A 183 -14.76 -7.18 -31.06
N GLU A 184 -15.76 -6.55 -31.68
CA GLU A 184 -15.61 -5.43 -32.60
C GLU A 184 -14.98 -4.16 -31.99
N ALA A 185 -15.27 -3.85 -30.72
CA ALA A 185 -14.70 -2.67 -30.05
C ALA A 185 -13.19 -2.84 -29.80
N GLN A 186 -12.75 -4.05 -29.46
CA GLN A 186 -11.32 -4.35 -29.31
C GLN A 186 -10.58 -4.37 -30.66
N LEU A 187 -11.21 -4.88 -31.72
CA LEU A 187 -10.63 -4.90 -33.08
C LEU A 187 -10.49 -3.50 -33.70
N ARG A 188 -11.37 -2.55 -33.34
CA ARG A 188 -11.25 -1.16 -33.79
C ARG A 188 -10.09 -0.41 -33.12
N LEU A 189 -9.78 -0.72 -31.87
CA LEU A 189 -8.68 -0.08 -31.14
C LEU A 189 -7.30 -0.57 -31.60
N THR A 190 -7.15 -1.87 -31.89
CA THR A 190 -5.91 -2.42 -32.44
C THR A 190 -5.62 -1.94 -33.86
N ARG A 191 -6.65 -1.74 -34.70
CA ARG A 191 -6.46 -1.23 -36.07
C ARG A 191 -6.12 0.28 -36.12
N ARG A 192 -6.40 1.04 -35.05
CA ARG A 192 -6.06 2.47 -34.94
C ARG A 192 -4.66 2.74 -34.39
N ALA A 193 -4.03 1.74 -33.78
CA ALA A 193 -2.68 1.82 -33.24
C ALA A 193 -1.59 1.41 -34.27
N SER A 194 -2.01 0.91 -35.44
CA SER A 194 -1.15 0.42 -36.52
C SER A 194 -1.18 1.29 -37.79
N THR A 195 -1.61 2.54 -37.68
CA THR A 195 -1.57 3.57 -38.73
C THR A 195 -1.00 4.85 -38.17
#